data_AF-A0A926UZI1-F1
#
_entry.id   AF-A0A926UZI1-F1
#
_cell.length_a   1.000
_cell.length_b   1.000
_cell.length_c   1.000
_cell.angle_alpha   90.00
_cell.angle_beta   90.00
_cell.angle_gamma   90.00
#
_symmetry.space_group_name_H-M   'P 1'
#
loop_
_entity.id
_entity.type
_entity.pdbx_description
1 polymer ?
#
loop_
_entity_poly.entity_id
_entity_poly.type
_entity_poly.pdbx_seq_one_letter_code
_entity_poly.pdbx_strand_id
1 'polypeptide(L)'
;MIDDHSSSFLFVPASAQDHSQGVLSAAVVLVMYGDYQRPKSATVYKLIKIIRQELTVSFGEDYLCFIFRHLPQIQIHPHAQRAAQVAEAAAAQGKFWLMSDTLFDHQQRLENGYLVEYANDLGLDIPQFLKELSKQVHIDRINKDIEGGMQSGVTTAPALFLNGMRYTEH
;
A
#
# COMPACT_ATOMS: atom_id res chain seq x y z
N MET A 1 24.08 24.39 -9.86
CA MET A 1 23.34 23.54 -10.82
C MET A 1 23.00 22.30 -10.03
N ILE A 2 21.78 22.20 -9.49
CA ILE A 2 21.34 21.06 -8.68
C ILE A 2 20.58 20.18 -9.67
N ASP A 3 21.15 19.03 -10.01
CA ASP A 3 20.48 18.08 -10.89
C ASP A 3 19.22 17.55 -10.19
N ASP A 4 18.08 17.88 -10.78
CA ASP A 4 16.75 17.42 -10.38
C ASP A 4 16.56 15.97 -10.82
N HIS A 5 17.24 15.05 -10.14
CA HIS A 5 17.03 13.62 -10.32
C HIS A 5 15.83 13.17 -9.49
N SER A 6 14.62 13.40 -10.00
CA SER A 6 13.55 12.44 -9.69
C SER A 6 14.05 11.07 -10.17
N SER A 7 14.33 10.15 -9.24
CA SER A 7 14.78 8.80 -9.62
C SER A 7 13.70 8.18 -10.51
N SER A 8 14.08 7.81 -11.74
CA SER A 8 13.22 7.12 -12.69
C SER A 8 13.07 5.64 -12.38
N PHE A 9 13.83 5.13 -11.40
CA PHE A 9 13.88 3.72 -11.04
C PHE A 9 13.49 3.48 -9.58
N LEU A 10 12.88 2.33 -9.34
CA LEU A 10 12.58 1.80 -8.02
C LEU A 10 13.88 1.34 -7.35
N PHE A 11 14.30 2.02 -6.28
CA PHE A 11 15.57 1.75 -5.61
C PHE A 11 15.56 0.43 -4.85
N VAL A 12 14.48 0.13 -4.12
CA VAL A 12 14.27 -1.15 -3.44
C VAL A 12 13.42 -2.04 -4.35
N PRO A 13 13.98 -3.09 -4.99
CA PRO A 13 13.22 -3.93 -5.90
C PRO A 13 12.01 -4.59 -5.23
N ALA A 14 11.02 -4.97 -6.03
CA ALA A 14 9.93 -5.83 -5.58
C ALA A 14 10.47 -7.18 -5.07
N SER A 15 9.93 -7.68 -3.96
CA SER A 15 10.42 -8.91 -3.33
C SER A 15 9.32 -9.69 -2.62
N ALA A 16 9.63 -10.91 -2.16
CA ALA A 16 8.69 -11.75 -1.42
C ALA A 16 8.30 -11.20 -0.03
N GLN A 17 8.93 -10.10 0.42
CA GLN A 17 8.54 -9.40 1.65
C GLN A 17 7.44 -8.36 1.42
N ASP A 18 7.11 -8.08 0.15
CA ASP A 18 6.03 -7.17 -0.22
C ASP A 18 4.66 -7.85 -0.08
N HIS A 19 3.65 -7.05 0.26
CA HIS A 19 2.27 -7.50 0.10
C HIS A 19 1.95 -7.49 -1.38
N SER A 20 1.78 -8.68 -1.96
CA SER A 20 1.49 -8.85 -3.39
C SER A 20 0.16 -9.57 -3.66
N GLN A 21 -0.41 -9.30 -4.83
CA GLN A 21 -1.41 -10.16 -5.47
C GLN A 21 -0.89 -10.55 -6.84
N GLY A 22 -0.74 -11.85 -7.08
CA GLY A 22 -0.03 -12.39 -8.25
C GLY A 22 1.42 -12.80 -7.89
N VAL A 23 2.17 -13.26 -8.90
CA VAL A 23 3.53 -13.79 -8.74
C VAL A 23 4.59 -12.80 -9.20
N LEU A 24 5.72 -12.71 -8.50
CA LEU A 24 6.81 -11.76 -8.85
C LEU A 24 7.44 -12.03 -10.23
N SER A 25 7.20 -13.20 -10.82
CA SER A 25 7.61 -13.55 -12.19
C SER A 25 6.60 -13.11 -13.26
N ALA A 26 5.54 -12.39 -12.88
CA ALA A 26 4.54 -11.87 -13.81
C ALA A 26 5.16 -10.96 -14.87
N ALA A 27 4.53 -10.89 -16.05
CA ALA A 27 4.98 -10.03 -17.15
C ALA A 27 5.01 -8.55 -16.75
N VAL A 28 4.09 -8.15 -15.86
CA VAL A 28 4.01 -6.82 -15.29
C VAL A 28 4.03 -6.90 -13.77
N VAL A 29 5.01 -6.27 -13.15
CA VAL A 29 5.06 -6.01 -11.70
C VAL A 29 4.77 -4.54 -11.47
N LEU A 30 3.62 -4.26 -10.87
CA LEU A 30 3.15 -2.92 -10.55
C LEU A 30 3.31 -2.66 -9.06
N VAL A 31 4.18 -1.72 -8.70
CA VAL A 31 4.33 -1.25 -7.31
C VAL A 31 3.59 0.08 -7.18
N MET A 32 2.70 0.18 -6.19
CA MET A 32 2.07 1.42 -5.76
C MET A 32 2.57 1.81 -4.36
N TYR A 33 3.15 3.00 -4.25
CA TYR A 33 3.28 3.68 -2.97
C TYR A 33 1.99 4.45 -2.68
N GLY A 34 1.33 4.17 -1.57
CA GLY A 34 0.01 4.70 -1.27
C GLY A 34 -0.15 5.25 0.15
N ASP A 35 -1.10 6.16 0.27
CA ASP A 35 -1.58 6.72 1.54
C ASP A 35 -3.10 6.49 1.63
N TYR A 36 -3.54 5.76 2.66
CA TYR A 36 -4.95 5.38 2.85
C TYR A 36 -5.90 6.57 3.05
N GLN A 37 -5.42 7.72 3.52
CA GLN A 37 -6.27 8.89 3.74
C GLN A 37 -6.24 9.86 2.56
N ARG A 38 -5.39 9.62 1.55
CA ARG A 38 -5.31 10.45 0.35
C ARG A 38 -6.32 10.04 -0.72
N PRO A 39 -7.23 10.92 -1.18
CA PRO A 39 -8.24 10.56 -2.19
C PRO A 39 -7.66 10.03 -3.51
N LYS A 40 -6.60 10.65 -4.05
CA LYS A 40 -5.95 10.19 -5.30
C LYS A 40 -5.42 8.75 -5.16
N SER A 41 -4.94 8.34 -3.98
CA SER A 41 -4.51 6.96 -3.74
C SER A 41 -5.67 5.98 -3.87
N ALA A 42 -6.84 6.28 -3.30
CA ALA A 42 -8.00 5.42 -3.42
C ALA A 42 -8.49 5.29 -4.87
N THR A 43 -8.51 6.41 -5.62
CA THR A 43 -8.86 6.38 -7.05
C THR A 43 -7.93 5.46 -7.83
N VAL A 44 -6.61 5.63 -7.67
CA VAL A 44 -5.61 4.81 -8.36
C VAL A 44 -5.70 3.35 -7.93
N TYR A 45 -5.85 3.06 -6.64
CA TYR A 45 -6.03 1.70 -6.13
C TYR A 45 -7.25 1.00 -6.76
N LYS A 46 -8.39 1.68 -6.85
CA LYS A 46 -9.61 1.16 -7.51
C LYS A 46 -9.39 0.88 -8.99
N LEU A 47 -8.70 1.80 -9.70
CA LEU A 47 -8.35 1.59 -11.12
C LEU A 47 -7.42 0.39 -11.31
N ILE A 48 -6.42 0.21 -10.45
CA ILE A 48 -5.51 -0.94 -10.50
C ILE A 48 -6.28 -2.25 -10.32
N LYS A 49 -7.24 -2.31 -9.40
CA LYS A 49 -8.08 -3.50 -9.22
C LYS A 49 -8.89 -3.84 -10.46
N ILE A 50 -9.47 -2.83 -11.12
CA ILE A 50 -10.20 -3.01 -12.40
C ILE A 50 -9.25 -3.51 -13.48
N ILE A 51 -8.11 -2.84 -13.67
CA ILE A 51 -7.09 -3.24 -14.67
C ILE A 51 -6.63 -4.67 -14.42
N ARG A 52 -6.37 -5.04 -13.18
CA ARG A 52 -5.96 -6.39 -12.81
C ARG A 52 -7.02 -7.42 -13.19
N GLN A 53 -8.29 -7.15 -12.90
CA GLN A 53 -9.39 -8.04 -13.29
C GLN A 53 -9.47 -8.23 -14.81
N GLU A 54 -9.38 -7.15 -15.58
CA GLU A 54 -9.42 -7.20 -17.05
C GLU A 54 -8.22 -7.96 -17.64
N LEU A 55 -7.02 -7.75 -17.08
CA LEU A 55 -5.81 -8.45 -17.50
C LEU A 55 -5.85 -9.93 -17.12
N THR A 56 -6.39 -10.28 -15.95
CA THR A 56 -6.61 -11.68 -15.55
C THR A 56 -7.52 -12.39 -16.56
N VAL A 57 -8.63 -11.76 -16.98
CA VAL A 57 -9.56 -12.35 -17.97
C VAL A 57 -8.88 -12.54 -19.33
N SER A 58 -8.04 -11.59 -19.75
CA SER A 58 -7.43 -11.57 -21.07
C SER A 58 -6.16 -12.42 -21.19
N PHE A 59 -5.37 -12.49 -20.12
CA PHE A 59 -4.00 -13.01 -20.14
C PHE A 59 -3.67 -14.01 -19.02
N GLY A 60 -4.61 -14.26 -18.09
CA GLY A 60 -4.44 -15.18 -16.97
C GLY A 60 -4.00 -14.50 -15.66
N GLU A 61 -4.20 -15.20 -14.54
CA GLU A 61 -3.97 -14.71 -13.17
C GLU A 61 -2.53 -14.22 -12.92
N ASP A 62 -1.54 -14.78 -13.62
CA ASP A 62 -0.12 -14.49 -13.42
C ASP A 62 0.42 -13.39 -14.35
N TYR A 63 -0.45 -12.66 -15.07
CA TYR A 63 0.01 -11.62 -15.98
C TYR A 63 0.43 -10.33 -15.25
N LEU A 64 -0.27 -9.97 -14.16
CA LEU A 64 0.01 -8.78 -13.36
C LEU A 64 0.22 -9.16 -11.88
N CYS A 65 1.39 -8.79 -11.35
CA CYS A 65 1.66 -8.76 -9.92
C CYS A 65 1.47 -7.34 -9.39
N PHE A 66 0.47 -7.15 -8.54
CA PHE A 66 0.25 -5.87 -7.86
C PHE A 66 0.88 -5.89 -6.47
N ILE A 67 1.67 -4.87 -6.15
CA ILE A 67 2.30 -4.65 -4.85
C ILE A 67 1.87 -3.31 -4.29
N PHE A 68 1.55 -3.30 -2.99
CA PHE A 68 1.30 -2.07 -2.24
C PHE A 68 2.41 -1.81 -1.23
N ARG A 69 2.90 -0.57 -1.17
CA ARG A 69 3.85 -0.07 -0.18
C ARG A 69 3.30 1.19 0.50
N HIS A 70 3.55 1.32 1.79
CA HIS A 70 3.04 2.43 2.58
C HIS A 70 3.82 3.72 2.34
N LEU A 71 3.12 4.83 2.16
CA LEU A 71 3.68 6.18 2.16
C LEU A 71 2.75 7.18 2.88
N PRO A 72 2.49 6.99 4.19
CA PRO A 72 1.60 7.87 4.95
C PRO A 72 2.17 9.29 5.05
N GLN A 73 1.43 10.28 4.54
CA GLN A 73 1.82 11.69 4.53
C GLN A 73 1.27 12.43 5.76
N ILE A 74 1.78 12.08 6.94
CA ILE A 74 1.23 12.47 8.25
C ILE A 74 1.04 13.99 8.48
N GLN A 75 1.80 14.83 7.76
CA GLN A 75 1.71 16.29 7.88
C GLN A 75 0.40 16.87 7.34
N ILE A 76 -0.26 16.15 6.44
CA ILE A 76 -1.54 16.55 5.83
C ILE A 76 -2.64 15.52 6.09
N HIS A 77 -2.28 14.28 6.46
CA HIS A 77 -3.19 13.18 6.72
C HIS A 77 -2.93 12.55 8.10
N PRO A 78 -3.56 13.08 9.17
CA PRO A 78 -3.22 12.68 10.55
C PRO A 78 -3.52 11.20 10.89
N HIS A 79 -4.40 10.54 10.14
CA HIS A 79 -4.76 9.13 10.35
C HIS A 79 -4.02 8.15 9.42
N ALA A 80 -3.25 8.64 8.44
CA ALA A 80 -2.58 7.81 7.44
C ALA A 80 -1.63 6.77 8.06
N GLN A 81 -0.79 7.19 9.03
CA GLN A 81 0.14 6.29 9.72
C GLN A 81 -0.63 5.20 10.47
N ARG A 82 -1.74 5.57 11.09
CA ARG A 82 -2.54 4.62 11.87
C ARG A 82 -3.25 3.62 10.97
N ALA A 83 -3.79 4.06 9.85
CA ALA A 83 -4.36 3.18 8.83
C ALA A 83 -3.32 2.19 8.28
N ALA A 84 -2.08 2.63 8.01
CA ALA A 84 -0.99 1.76 7.60
C ALA A 84 -0.66 0.69 8.66
N GLN A 85 -0.58 1.07 9.94
CA GLN A 85 -0.38 0.11 11.04
C GLN A 85 -1.51 -0.92 11.13
N VAL A 86 -2.75 -0.52 10.89
CA VAL A 86 -3.93 -1.39 10.90
C VAL A 86 -3.89 -2.38 9.73
N ALA A 87 -3.48 -1.95 8.55
CA ALA A 87 -3.27 -2.83 7.41
C ALA A 87 -2.21 -3.90 7.71
N GLU A 88 -1.07 -3.52 8.33
CA GLU A 88 -0.02 -4.47 8.72
C GLU A 88 -0.46 -5.42 9.84
N ALA A 89 -1.21 -4.94 10.83
CA ALA A 89 -1.79 -5.80 11.87
C ALA A 89 -2.79 -6.81 11.29
N ALA A 90 -3.57 -6.41 10.28
CA ALA A 90 -4.41 -7.33 9.52
C ALA A 90 -3.57 -8.31 8.67
N ALA A 91 -2.43 -7.87 8.13
CA ALA A 91 -1.50 -8.72 7.39
C ALA A 91 -0.92 -9.85 8.23
N ALA A 92 -0.57 -9.57 9.48
CA ALA A 92 -0.10 -10.57 10.45
C ALA A 92 -1.13 -11.70 10.68
N GLN A 93 -2.38 -11.48 10.29
CA GLN A 93 -3.49 -12.45 10.37
C GLN A 93 -4.05 -12.82 8.98
N GLY A 94 -3.30 -12.56 7.90
CA GLY A 94 -3.64 -12.97 6.54
C GLY A 94 -4.72 -12.12 5.83
N LYS A 95 -5.04 -10.93 6.36
CA LYS A 95 -6.16 -10.08 5.88
C LYS A 95 -5.73 -8.70 5.38
N PHE A 96 -4.48 -8.57 4.92
CA PHE A 96 -3.93 -7.30 4.42
C PHE A 96 -4.81 -6.64 3.35
N TRP A 97 -5.18 -7.40 2.31
CA TRP A 97 -5.94 -6.87 1.17
C TRP A 97 -7.38 -6.53 1.53
N LEU A 98 -8.03 -7.35 2.36
CA LEU A 98 -9.37 -7.06 2.87
C LEU A 98 -9.38 -5.76 3.68
N MET A 99 -8.39 -5.60 4.58
CA MET A 99 -8.25 -4.37 5.35
C MET A 99 -7.91 -3.17 4.45
N SER A 100 -7.03 -3.33 3.47
CA SER A 100 -6.70 -2.26 2.51
C SER A 100 -7.93 -1.79 1.72
N ASP A 101 -8.76 -2.72 1.27
CA ASP A 101 -10.03 -2.42 0.62
C ASP A 101 -10.94 -1.60 1.55
N THR A 102 -11.14 -2.07 2.79
CA THR A 102 -11.96 -1.38 3.79
C THR A 102 -11.46 0.04 4.07
N LEU A 103 -10.14 0.23 4.26
CA LEU A 103 -9.54 1.53 4.54
C LEU A 103 -9.71 2.51 3.37
N PHE A 104 -9.50 2.05 2.13
CA PHE A 104 -9.69 2.90 0.95
C PHE A 104 -11.16 3.24 0.67
N ASP A 105 -12.10 2.38 1.07
CA ASP A 105 -13.52 2.67 0.95
C ASP A 105 -14.04 3.62 2.05
N HIS A 106 -13.31 3.74 3.17
CA HIS A 106 -13.71 4.54 4.34
C HIS A 106 -12.71 5.64 4.72
N GLN A 107 -12.14 6.35 3.74
CA GLN A 107 -11.07 7.34 3.99
C GLN A 107 -11.42 8.47 4.97
N GLN A 108 -12.72 8.73 5.19
CA GLN A 108 -13.23 9.75 6.12
C GLN A 108 -13.54 9.21 7.52
N ARG A 109 -13.27 7.91 7.77
CA ARG A 109 -13.58 7.20 9.03
C ARG A 109 -12.37 6.36 9.44
N LEU A 110 -11.25 7.04 9.66
CA LEU A 110 -9.95 6.41 9.99
C LEU A 110 -9.52 6.68 11.45
N GLU A 111 -10.42 7.18 12.27
CA GLU A 111 -10.22 7.29 13.70
C GLU A 111 -10.20 5.91 14.38
N ASN A 112 -9.54 5.81 15.53
CA ASN A 112 -9.28 4.53 16.22
C ASN A 112 -10.56 3.69 16.45
N GLY A 113 -11.71 4.31 16.70
CA GLY A 113 -12.97 3.57 16.90
C GLY A 113 -13.37 2.77 15.67
N TYR A 114 -13.42 3.42 14.50
CA TYR A 114 -13.75 2.77 13.24
C TYR A 114 -12.72 1.71 12.84
N LEU A 115 -11.44 1.97 13.08
CA LEU A 115 -10.38 1.01 12.75
C LEU A 115 -10.50 -0.31 13.53
N VAL A 116 -10.96 -0.26 14.78
CA VAL A 116 -11.24 -1.45 15.59
C VAL A 116 -12.51 -2.15 15.12
N GLU A 117 -13.55 -1.40 14.73
CA GLU A 117 -14.77 -1.94 14.13
C GLU A 117 -14.45 -2.71 12.84
N TYR A 118 -13.67 -2.13 11.93
CA TYR A 118 -13.24 -2.79 10.70
C TYR A 118 -12.45 -4.07 10.97
N ALA A 119 -11.56 -4.04 11.97
CA ALA A 119 -10.82 -5.22 12.35
C ALA A 119 -11.74 -6.34 12.85
N ASN A 120 -12.74 -5.99 13.65
CA ASN A 120 -13.74 -6.92 14.17
C ASN A 120 -14.60 -7.50 13.06
N ASP A 121 -15.07 -6.67 12.13
CA ASP A 121 -15.93 -7.08 11.02
C ASP A 121 -15.21 -8.00 10.04
N LEU A 122 -13.91 -7.78 9.86
CA LEU A 122 -13.05 -8.69 9.10
C LEU A 122 -12.70 -9.96 9.88
N GLY A 123 -13.14 -10.10 11.14
CA GLY A 123 -12.92 -11.28 11.99
C GLY A 123 -11.47 -11.46 12.42
N LEU A 124 -10.75 -10.36 12.68
CA LEU A 124 -9.42 -10.40 13.29
C LEU A 124 -9.52 -10.77 14.78
N ASP A 125 -8.45 -11.36 15.33
CA ASP A 125 -8.24 -11.45 16.77
C ASP A 125 -8.00 -10.04 17.32
N ILE A 126 -9.04 -9.48 17.96
CA ILE A 126 -9.03 -8.10 18.48
C ILE A 126 -8.03 -7.91 19.63
N PRO A 127 -7.94 -8.81 20.62
CA PRO A 127 -6.87 -8.74 21.62
C PRO A 127 -5.45 -8.67 21.01
N GLN A 128 -5.14 -9.52 20.03
CA GLN A 128 -3.85 -9.49 19.33
C GLN A 128 -3.68 -8.17 18.57
N PHE A 129 -4.68 -7.77 17.78
CA PHE A 129 -4.67 -6.56 16.99
C PHE A 129 -4.42 -5.30 17.85
N LEU A 130 -5.16 -5.12 18.93
CA LEU A 130 -5.01 -3.99 19.84
C LEU A 130 -3.62 -3.98 20.50
N LYS A 131 -3.09 -5.15 20.87
CA LYS A 131 -1.75 -5.28 21.44
C LYS A 131 -0.68 -4.88 20.44
N GLU A 132 -0.75 -5.34 19.20
CA GLU A 132 0.22 -4.99 18.14
C GLU A 132 0.19 -3.50 17.84
N LEU A 133 -1.01 -2.93 17.73
CA LEU A 133 -1.23 -1.51 17.50
C LEU A 133 -0.76 -0.62 18.65
N SER A 134 -0.95 -1.04 19.90
CA SER A 134 -0.48 -0.32 21.09
C SER A 134 1.05 -0.35 21.18
N LYS A 135 1.65 -1.50 20.87
CA LYS A 135 3.11 -1.68 20.87
C LYS A 135 3.79 -1.18 19.60
N GLN A 136 3.02 -0.70 18.62
CA GLN A 136 3.51 -0.17 17.36
C GLN A 136 4.41 -1.18 16.60
N VAL A 137 4.05 -2.47 16.67
CA VAL A 137 4.88 -3.60 16.18
C VAL A 137 5.30 -3.43 14.71
N HIS A 138 4.45 -2.81 13.91
CA HIS A 138 4.60 -2.73 12.46
C HIS A 138 5.25 -1.44 11.95
N ILE A 139 5.70 -0.54 12.83
CA ILE A 139 6.31 0.73 12.42
C ILE A 139 7.53 0.51 11.54
N ASP A 140 8.40 -0.43 11.87
CA ASP A 140 9.63 -0.66 11.12
C ASP A 140 9.34 -1.12 9.69
N ARG A 141 8.27 -1.89 9.48
CA ARG A 141 7.84 -2.31 8.13
C ARG A 141 7.39 -1.11 7.29
N ILE A 142 6.62 -0.21 7.89
CA ILE A 142 6.13 1.02 7.26
C ILE A 142 7.29 1.97 6.97
N ASN A 143 8.22 2.14 7.92
CA ASN A 143 9.40 2.99 7.73
C ASN A 143 10.29 2.50 6.60
N LYS A 144 10.47 1.18 6.45
CA LYS A 144 11.19 0.60 5.30
C LYS A 144 10.56 0.95 3.97
N ASP A 145 9.23 0.94 3.88
CA ASP A 145 8.54 1.38 2.66
C ASP A 145 8.78 2.88 2.41
N ILE A 146 8.61 3.71 3.44
CA ILE A 146 8.84 5.16 3.33
C ILE A 146 10.27 5.46 2.87
N GLU A 147 11.28 4.86 3.51
CA GLU A 147 12.70 5.02 3.16
C GLU A 147 12.98 4.57 1.73
N GLY A 148 12.49 3.38 1.34
CA GLY A 148 12.64 2.88 -0.03
C GLY A 148 11.94 3.79 -1.05
N GLY A 149 10.79 4.36 -0.71
CA GLY A 149 10.08 5.36 -1.50
C GLY A 149 10.92 6.63 -1.69
N MET A 150 11.46 7.18 -0.60
CA MET A 150 12.33 8.37 -0.63
C MET A 150 13.57 8.14 -1.50
N GLN A 151 14.23 6.99 -1.37
CA GLN A 151 15.37 6.60 -2.20
C GLN A 151 14.99 6.43 -3.68
N SER A 152 13.74 6.07 -3.95
CA SER A 152 13.15 6.00 -5.29
C SER A 152 12.61 7.35 -5.78
N GLY A 153 12.89 8.46 -5.06
CA GLY A 153 12.43 9.80 -5.41
C GLY A 153 10.93 10.04 -5.22
N VAL A 154 10.24 9.18 -4.47
CA VAL A 154 8.81 9.32 -4.16
C VAL A 154 8.65 10.32 -3.02
N THR A 155 8.02 11.45 -3.31
CA THR A 155 7.74 12.50 -2.33
C THR A 155 6.25 12.64 -2.03
N THR A 156 5.38 12.03 -2.85
CA THR A 156 3.92 12.17 -2.77
C THR A 156 3.24 10.89 -3.23
N ALA A 157 2.18 10.50 -2.53
CA ALA A 157 1.31 9.40 -2.94
C ALA A 157 0.19 9.87 -3.90
N PRO A 158 -0.39 8.98 -4.71
CA PRO A 158 0.20 7.71 -5.08
C PRO A 158 1.40 7.91 -6.01
N ALA A 159 2.37 7.01 -5.95
CA ALA A 159 3.41 6.88 -6.96
C ALA A 159 3.45 5.45 -7.47
N LEU A 160 3.59 5.29 -8.78
CA LEU A 160 3.53 3.98 -9.45
C LEU A 160 4.86 3.65 -10.11
N PHE A 161 5.24 2.38 -10.04
CA PHE A 161 6.36 1.83 -10.79
C PHE A 161 5.90 0.59 -11.55
N LEU A 162 6.16 0.53 -12.85
CA LEU A 162 5.94 -0.65 -13.69
C LEU A 162 7.28 -1.28 -14.03
N ASN A 163 7.49 -2.54 -13.64
CA ASN A 163 8.74 -3.27 -13.86
C ASN A 163 9.97 -2.47 -13.38
N GLY A 164 9.84 -1.79 -12.25
CA GLY A 164 10.88 -0.95 -11.65
C GLY A 164 11.02 0.45 -12.26
N MET A 165 10.30 0.78 -13.33
CA MET A 165 10.32 2.11 -13.95
C MET A 165 9.21 2.99 -13.38
N ARG A 166 9.55 4.21 -12.96
CA ARG A 166 8.57 5.17 -12.45
C ARG A 166 7.60 5.59 -13.55
N TYR A 167 6.31 5.47 -13.27
CA TYR A 167 5.28 6.08 -14.11
C TYR A 167 5.14 7.56 -13.74
N THR A 168 5.43 8.42 -14.70
CA THR A 168 5.18 9.87 -14.60
C THR A 168 4.13 10.23 -15.64
N GLU A 169 3.03 10.86 -15.20
CA GLU A 169 2.06 11.47 -16.13
C GLU A 169 2.83 12.48 -17.02
N HIS A 170 2.56 12.47 -18.34
CA HIS A 170 3.01 13.49 -19.29
C HIS A 170 1.85 14.43 -19.61
#